data_AF-A0A519T8U6-F1
#
_entry.id   AF-A0A519T8U6-F1
#
_cell.length_a   1.000
_cell.length_b   1.000
_cell.length_c   1.000
_cell.angle_alpha   90.00
_cell.angle_beta   90.00
_cell.angle_gamma   90.00
#
_symmetry.space_group_name_H-M   'P 1'
#
loop_
_entity.id
_entity.type
_entity.pdbx_description
1 polymer ?
#
loop_
_entity_poly.entity_id
_entity_poly.type
_entity_poly.pdbx_seq_one_letter_code
_entity_poly.pdbx_strand_id
1 'polypeptide(L)'
;MKKIALLLSLGALVAACDSGYKPDGADTQVAVNTPATAHDTTAGTKVAAVANQEQIDTSVTKIGTAHSGGVVAKGAQLIAGSDCGSCHKQDEKLVGPAYTAIAQKYPSTAANIAMLGNKIITGGKGHWGEIPMTPHPALALADTKEMAKYILSLK
;
A
#
# COMPACT_ATOMS: atom_id res chain seq x y z
N MET A 1 34.85 11.83 29.44
CA MET A 1 34.39 12.69 30.57
C MET A 1 33.60 13.83 29.94
N LYS A 2 32.25 13.89 30.02
CA LYS A 2 31.46 14.60 31.07
C LYS A 2 32.08 15.98 31.36
N LYS A 3 31.48 17.15 31.06
CA LYS A 3 30.09 17.67 31.16
C LYS A 3 29.81 18.63 29.97
N ILE A 4 28.63 18.98 29.44
CA ILE A 4 27.24 19.22 29.92
C ILE A 4 27.05 20.44 30.85
N ALA A 5 26.66 21.57 30.26
CA ALA A 5 25.79 22.64 30.79
C ALA A 5 25.34 23.47 29.56
N LEU A 6 24.07 23.60 29.18
CA LEU A 6 22.85 24.06 29.87
C LEU A 6 22.76 25.60 29.97
N LEU A 7 22.20 26.22 28.92
CA LEU A 7 21.51 27.51 28.97
C LEU A 7 20.25 27.39 28.10
N LEU A 8 19.08 27.19 28.68
CA LEU A 8 18.16 28.18 29.27
C LEU A 8 17.11 28.64 28.25
N SER A 9 16.05 27.84 28.19
CA SER A 9 14.77 28.12 27.53
C SER A 9 14.11 29.39 28.08
N LEU A 10 13.65 30.27 27.21
CA LEU A 10 12.73 31.35 27.54
C LEU A 10 11.83 31.67 26.35
N GLY A 11 10.53 31.91 26.58
CA GLY A 11 9.60 32.39 25.56
C GLY A 11 8.54 31.37 25.12
N ALA A 12 7.55 31.13 25.98
CA ALA A 12 6.24 30.70 25.51
C ALA A 12 5.48 31.95 25.03
N LEU A 13 4.89 31.92 23.84
CA LEU A 13 3.82 32.87 23.50
C LEU A 13 2.70 32.19 22.72
N VAL A 14 1.50 32.49 23.17
CA VAL A 14 0.20 31.95 22.76
C VAL A 14 -0.20 32.45 21.38
N ALA A 15 -0.76 31.57 20.55
CA ALA A 15 -1.81 31.92 19.58
C ALA A 15 -2.58 30.65 19.15
N ALA A 16 -3.66 30.34 19.87
CA ALA A 16 -4.68 29.45 19.34
C ALA A 16 -5.57 30.26 18.39
N CYS A 17 -5.57 29.90 17.10
CA CYS A 17 -6.56 30.36 16.14
C CYS A 17 -7.31 29.14 15.60
N ASP A 18 -8.26 28.65 16.39
CA ASP A 18 -9.37 27.88 15.83
C ASP A 18 -10.14 28.82 14.90
N SER A 19 -10.20 28.49 13.62
CA SER A 19 -10.91 29.28 12.62
C SER A 19 -11.58 28.34 11.65
N GLY A 20 -12.75 27.84 12.08
CA GLY A 20 -13.65 27.11 11.21
C GLY A 20 -14.12 28.00 10.06
N TYR A 21 -13.49 27.86 8.89
CA TYR A 21 -13.92 28.51 7.67
C TYR A 21 -14.71 27.53 6.81
N LYS A 22 -16.03 27.77 6.73
CA LYS A 22 -16.94 27.06 5.84
C LYS A 22 -17.94 28.07 5.25
N PRO A 23 -17.79 28.45 3.98
CA PRO A 23 -18.86 29.06 3.21
C PRO A 23 -19.58 27.99 2.38
N ASP A 24 -20.90 27.97 2.48
CA ASP A 24 -21.76 27.06 1.74
C ASP A 24 -22.30 27.74 0.47
N GLY A 25 -22.39 27.00 -0.64
CA GLY A 25 -23.08 27.41 -1.88
C GLY A 25 -22.28 28.33 -2.83
N ALA A 26 -22.62 28.42 -4.12
CA ALA A 26 -23.59 27.63 -4.88
C ALA A 26 -23.33 27.75 -6.40
N ASP A 27 -23.36 26.64 -7.13
CA ASP A 27 -23.60 26.62 -8.57
C ASP A 27 -24.70 25.61 -8.96
N THR A 28 -25.88 26.19 -9.11
CA THR A 28 -27.11 25.75 -9.79
C THR A 28 -27.11 24.41 -10.54
N GLN A 29 -28.04 23.55 -10.11
CA GLN A 29 -28.50 22.35 -10.81
C GLN A 29 -29.01 22.67 -12.22
N VAL A 30 -28.57 21.90 -13.23
CA VAL A 30 -29.32 21.72 -14.48
C VAL A 30 -29.75 20.26 -14.57
N ALA A 31 -30.99 19.99 -14.16
CA ALA A 31 -31.62 18.69 -14.35
C ALA A 31 -32.20 18.61 -15.77
N VAL A 32 -31.76 17.64 -16.55
CA VAL A 32 -32.45 17.18 -17.77
C VAL A 32 -32.79 15.72 -17.57
N ASN A 33 -34.10 15.43 -17.51
CA ASN A 33 -34.64 14.10 -17.25
C ASN A 33 -35.06 13.42 -18.56
N THR A 34 -35.31 12.10 -18.48
CA THR A 34 -36.11 11.28 -19.44
C THR A 34 -35.35 10.79 -20.69
N PRO A 35 -35.67 9.60 -21.26
CA PRO A 35 -35.75 8.29 -20.60
C PRO A 35 -34.91 7.21 -21.33
N ALA A 36 -35.09 5.95 -20.94
CA ALA A 36 -34.41 4.77 -21.47
C ALA A 36 -34.58 4.50 -22.99
N THR A 37 -33.54 3.91 -23.57
CA THR A 37 -33.66 2.93 -24.66
C THR A 37 -32.75 1.74 -24.38
N ALA A 38 -33.36 0.58 -24.13
CA ALA A 38 -32.69 -0.71 -24.26
C ALA A 38 -32.54 -1.06 -25.75
N HIS A 39 -31.54 -1.85 -26.09
CA HIS A 39 -31.46 -2.53 -27.39
C HIS A 39 -31.71 -4.03 -27.20
N ASP A 40 -32.92 -4.46 -27.55
CA ASP A 40 -33.33 -5.85 -27.78
C ASP A 40 -32.72 -6.33 -29.13
N THR A 41 -32.48 -7.60 -29.46
CA THR A 41 -33.44 -8.70 -29.75
C THR A 41 -32.56 -9.97 -29.89
N THR A 42 -32.81 -11.19 -29.35
CA THR A 42 -34.03 -12.03 -29.28
C THR A 42 -34.41 -12.58 -30.67
N ALA A 43 -34.59 -13.88 -30.97
CA ALA A 43 -34.41 -15.18 -30.29
C ALA A 43 -33.71 -16.18 -31.28
N GLY A 44 -33.61 -17.51 -31.14
CA GLY A 44 -34.16 -18.51 -30.19
C GLY A 44 -33.49 -19.90 -30.41
N THR A 45 -33.67 -20.89 -29.54
CA THR A 45 -34.71 -21.93 -29.70
C THR A 45 -34.82 -22.75 -28.41
N LYS A 46 -36.05 -23.08 -28.00
CA LYS A 46 -36.31 -24.01 -26.89
C LYS A 46 -36.16 -25.45 -27.37
N VAL A 47 -35.35 -26.27 -26.69
CA VAL A 47 -35.53 -27.72 -26.66
C VAL A 47 -35.48 -28.16 -25.20
N ALA A 48 -36.48 -28.92 -24.78
CA ALA A 48 -36.58 -29.42 -23.42
C ALA A 48 -35.74 -30.69 -23.25
N ALA A 49 -35.05 -30.81 -22.11
CA ALA A 49 -34.58 -32.08 -21.57
C ALA A 49 -34.76 -32.04 -20.05
N VAL A 50 -35.72 -32.82 -19.55
CA VAL A 50 -35.98 -33.01 -18.12
C VAL A 50 -34.99 -34.06 -17.62
N ALA A 51 -34.18 -33.73 -16.61
CA ALA A 51 -33.42 -34.71 -15.84
C ALA A 51 -33.16 -34.17 -14.43
N ASN A 52 -33.48 -35.00 -13.43
CA ASN A 52 -33.58 -34.73 -12.00
C ASN A 52 -32.56 -33.74 -11.41
N GLN A 53 -33.10 -32.74 -10.72
CA GLN A 53 -32.45 -32.10 -9.59
C GLN A 53 -32.61 -33.00 -8.36
N GLU A 54 -31.53 -33.59 -7.87
CA GLU A 54 -31.51 -34.28 -6.57
C GLU A 54 -30.59 -33.52 -5.60
N GLN A 55 -31.11 -33.25 -4.41
CA GLN A 55 -30.42 -32.50 -3.37
C GLN A 55 -29.49 -33.44 -2.60
N ILE A 56 -28.17 -33.25 -2.67
CA ILE A 56 -27.23 -33.91 -1.75
C ILE A 56 -26.26 -32.90 -1.14
N ASP A 57 -26.56 -32.61 0.12
CA ASP A 57 -25.70 -32.34 1.27
C ASP A 57 -24.68 -31.17 1.29
N THR A 58 -24.95 -30.25 2.21
CA THR A 58 -24.00 -29.31 2.79
C THR A 58 -23.03 -29.98 3.77
N SER A 59 -22.02 -30.68 3.26
CA SER A 59 -20.77 -30.88 4.01
C SER A 59 -19.59 -31.21 3.09
N VAL A 60 -18.37 -30.93 3.56
CA VAL A 60 -17.09 -31.24 2.87
C VAL A 60 -16.87 -30.51 1.53
N THR A 61 -16.56 -29.20 1.58
CA THR A 61 -15.36 -28.60 0.94
C THR A 61 -15.22 -27.12 1.34
N LYS A 62 -14.50 -26.88 2.44
CA LYS A 62 -13.73 -25.62 2.63
C LYS A 62 -12.36 -25.96 3.19
N ILE A 63 -11.61 -26.75 2.42
CA ILE A 63 -10.18 -26.95 2.64
C ILE A 63 -9.45 -25.84 1.88
N GLY A 64 -8.80 -24.95 2.64
CA GLY A 64 -7.66 -24.15 2.23
C GLY A 64 -7.65 -23.52 0.83
N THR A 65 -8.28 -22.36 0.66
CA THR A 65 -7.71 -21.33 -0.22
C THR A 65 -6.81 -20.42 0.62
N ALA A 66 -5.71 -20.98 1.09
CA ALA A 66 -4.61 -20.17 1.61
C ALA A 66 -4.07 -19.35 0.43
N HIS A 67 -4.35 -18.05 0.42
CA HIS A 67 -3.92 -17.13 -0.63
C HIS A 67 -2.44 -16.78 -0.47
N SER A 68 -1.57 -17.79 -0.63
CA SER A 68 -0.11 -17.67 -0.57
C SER A 68 0.47 -16.77 -1.67
N GLY A 69 -0.35 -16.38 -2.65
CA GLY A 69 -0.02 -15.35 -3.64
C GLY A 69 -0.28 -13.90 -3.19
N GLY A 70 -0.94 -13.64 -2.05
CA GLY A 70 -1.53 -12.32 -1.78
C GLY A 70 -0.60 -11.20 -1.32
N VAL A 71 0.44 -11.53 -0.55
CA VAL A 71 1.32 -10.52 0.08
C VAL A 71 2.58 -10.29 -0.74
N VAL A 72 3.26 -11.38 -1.13
CA VAL A 72 4.49 -11.34 -1.92
C VAL A 72 4.22 -10.72 -3.30
N ALA A 73 3.12 -11.10 -3.97
CA ALA A 73 2.77 -10.51 -5.26
C ALA A 73 2.39 -9.03 -5.17
N LYS A 74 1.59 -8.63 -4.16
CA LYS A 74 1.21 -7.22 -4.00
C LYS A 74 2.43 -6.33 -3.74
N GLY A 75 3.32 -6.73 -2.84
CA GLY A 75 4.55 -5.97 -2.57
C GLY A 75 5.45 -5.84 -3.80
N ALA A 76 5.60 -6.90 -4.59
CA ALA A 76 6.35 -6.88 -5.85
C ALA A 76 5.71 -5.94 -6.89
N GLN A 77 4.39 -6.03 -7.08
CA GLN A 77 3.63 -5.17 -8.01
C GLN A 77 3.74 -3.69 -7.64
N LEU A 78 3.61 -3.36 -6.35
CA LEU A 78 3.76 -2.01 -5.84
C LEU A 78 5.15 -1.42 -6.13
N ILE A 79 6.22 -2.21 -5.93
CA ILE A 79 7.59 -1.79 -6.26
C ILE A 79 7.78 -1.62 -7.77
N ALA A 80 7.25 -2.55 -8.58
CA ALA A 80 7.36 -2.50 -10.04
C ALA A 80 6.57 -1.34 -10.67
N GLY A 81 5.47 -0.92 -10.05
CA GLY A 81 4.68 0.26 -10.44
C GLY A 81 5.19 1.59 -9.86
N SER A 82 6.31 1.59 -9.15
CA SER A 82 6.91 2.77 -8.50
C SER A 82 8.30 3.08 -9.08
N ASP A 83 8.87 4.21 -8.67
CA ASP A 83 10.20 4.68 -9.07
C ASP A 83 11.38 3.92 -8.41
N CYS A 84 11.09 2.97 -7.52
CA CYS A 84 12.08 2.23 -6.71
C CYS A 84 13.20 1.59 -7.56
N GLY A 85 12.86 1.08 -8.75
CA GLY A 85 13.79 0.42 -9.68
C GLY A 85 14.86 1.35 -10.30
N SER A 86 14.75 2.66 -10.11
CA SER A 86 15.78 3.65 -10.48
C SER A 86 17.01 3.61 -9.58
N CYS A 87 16.81 3.23 -8.30
CA CYS A 87 17.82 3.31 -7.25
C CYS A 87 18.15 1.95 -6.62
N HIS A 88 17.25 0.98 -6.73
CA HIS A 88 17.40 -0.36 -6.17
C HIS A 88 17.26 -1.45 -7.24
N LYS A 89 17.95 -2.57 -7.01
CA LYS A 89 17.83 -3.82 -7.77
C LYS A 89 17.57 -4.97 -6.80
N GLN A 90 17.21 -6.14 -7.33
CA GLN A 90 16.89 -7.28 -6.48
C GLN A 90 18.13 -7.80 -5.74
N ASP A 91 19.21 -8.02 -6.47
CA ASP A 91 20.40 -8.77 -6.08
C ASP A 91 21.71 -7.96 -6.12
N GLU A 92 21.77 -6.88 -6.91
CA GLU A 92 22.93 -5.98 -6.98
C GLU A 92 22.72 -4.62 -6.25
N LYS A 93 23.82 -4.01 -5.81
CA LYS A 93 23.82 -2.63 -5.29
C LYS A 93 23.87 -1.65 -6.47
N LEU A 94 22.94 -0.70 -6.51
CA LEU A 94 22.95 0.42 -7.44
C LEU A 94 23.24 1.71 -6.66
N VAL A 95 22.26 2.61 -6.53
CA VAL A 95 22.36 3.77 -5.63
C VAL A 95 22.11 3.29 -4.19
N GLY A 96 20.93 2.70 -3.97
CA GLY A 96 20.55 1.99 -2.76
C GLY A 96 21.13 0.57 -2.70
N PRO A 97 21.01 -0.11 -1.54
CA PRO A 97 21.34 -1.53 -1.40
C PRO A 97 20.42 -2.43 -2.25
N ALA A 98 20.91 -3.62 -2.61
CA ALA A 98 20.08 -4.69 -3.15
C ALA A 98 18.91 -5.03 -2.20
N TYR A 99 17.75 -5.42 -2.74
CA TYR A 99 16.64 -5.88 -1.90
C TYR A 99 17.02 -7.13 -1.09
N THR A 100 17.80 -8.06 -1.66
CA THR A 100 18.36 -9.22 -0.95
C THR A 100 19.26 -8.79 0.22
N ALA A 101 20.06 -7.75 0.07
CA ALA A 101 20.91 -7.23 1.15
C ALA A 101 20.06 -6.63 2.30
N ILE A 102 18.96 -5.94 1.98
CA ILE A 102 17.98 -5.50 2.99
C ILE A 102 17.35 -6.72 3.68
N ALA A 103 16.97 -7.74 2.91
CA ALA A 103 16.41 -8.98 3.41
C ALA A 103 17.37 -9.70 4.36
N GLN A 104 18.65 -9.79 4.03
CA GLN A 104 19.69 -10.41 4.87
C GLN A 104 19.93 -9.62 6.16
N LYS A 105 19.94 -8.27 6.10
CA LYS A 105 20.19 -7.41 7.28
C LYS A 105 19.04 -7.40 8.28
N TYR A 106 17.80 -7.59 7.83
CA TYR A 106 16.60 -7.45 8.68
C TYR A 106 15.78 -8.75 8.74
N PRO A 107 15.61 -9.35 9.95
CA PRO A 107 14.65 -10.43 10.17
C PRO A 107 13.22 -10.03 9.77
N SER A 108 12.45 -10.96 9.21
CA SER A 108 11.07 -10.70 8.77
C SER A 108 10.10 -10.66 9.97
N THR A 109 10.11 -9.55 10.70
CA THR A 109 9.26 -9.30 11.88
C THR A 109 8.33 -8.12 11.63
N ALA A 110 7.18 -8.09 12.31
CA ALA A 110 6.22 -6.98 12.22
C ALA A 110 6.86 -5.61 12.53
N ALA A 111 7.80 -5.58 13.48
CA ALA A 111 8.57 -4.38 13.83
C ALA A 111 9.46 -3.90 12.67
N ASN A 112 10.20 -4.81 12.02
CA ASN A 112 11.05 -4.46 10.87
C ASN A 112 10.23 -4.07 9.65
N ILE A 113 9.10 -4.74 9.40
CA ILE A 113 8.15 -4.38 8.34
C ILE A 113 7.61 -2.96 8.54
N ALA A 114 7.19 -2.62 9.78
CA ALA A 114 6.71 -1.28 10.10
C ALA A 114 7.82 -0.22 10.01
N MET A 115 9.02 -0.52 10.49
CA MET A 115 10.19 0.37 10.42
C MET A 115 10.61 0.65 8.99
N LEU A 116 10.76 -0.38 8.15
CA LEU A 116 11.13 -0.23 6.74
C LEU A 116 10.03 0.45 5.92
N GLY A 117 8.76 0.11 6.14
CA GLY A 117 7.62 0.81 5.53
C GLY A 117 7.62 2.31 5.86
N ASN A 118 7.95 2.68 7.10
CA ASN A 118 8.08 4.10 7.48
C ASN A 118 9.34 4.75 6.90
N LYS A 119 10.45 4.02 6.73
CA LYS A 119 11.66 4.51 6.04
C LYS A 119 11.42 4.79 4.56
N ILE A 120 10.59 4.00 3.87
CA ILE A 120 10.20 4.30 2.48
C ILE A 120 9.50 5.67 2.40
N ILE A 121 8.54 5.94 3.29
CA ILE A 121 7.82 7.23 3.32
C ILE A 121 8.75 8.40 3.70
N THR A 122 9.58 8.22 4.72
CA THR A 122 10.36 9.32 5.33
C THR A 122 11.77 9.49 4.76
N GLY A 123 12.26 8.56 3.94
CA GLY A 123 13.62 8.54 3.44
C GLY A 123 14.67 8.30 4.54
N GLY A 124 15.91 8.70 4.25
CA GLY A 124 16.98 8.80 5.26
C GLY A 124 18.37 8.37 4.78
N LYS A 125 19.37 8.55 5.65
CA LYS A 125 20.80 8.27 5.38
C LYS A 125 21.46 7.46 6.51
N GLY A 126 22.71 7.04 6.31
CA GLY A 126 23.59 6.47 7.34
C GLY A 126 23.46 4.96 7.58
N HIS A 127 22.31 4.33 7.28
CA HIS A 127 22.15 2.88 7.44
C HIS A 127 22.87 2.04 6.38
N TRP A 128 23.19 2.65 5.23
CA TRP A 128 23.70 2.01 4.01
C TRP A 128 24.78 2.85 3.28
N GLY A 129 25.28 3.91 3.92
CA GLY A 129 26.19 4.90 3.36
C GLY A 129 25.67 6.34 3.49
N GLU A 130 26.42 7.28 2.91
CA GLU A 130 26.17 8.72 2.99
C GLU A 130 25.07 9.22 2.05
N ILE A 131 24.84 8.52 0.94
CA ILE A 131 23.77 8.88 -0.02
C ILE A 131 22.41 8.66 0.65
N PRO A 132 21.57 9.71 0.78
CA PRO A 132 20.23 9.57 1.32
C PRO A 132 19.29 8.88 0.33
N MET A 133 18.38 8.05 0.84
CA MET A 133 17.16 7.69 0.11
C MET A 133 16.17 8.85 0.22
N THR A 134 15.63 9.28 -0.92
CA THR A 134 14.61 10.33 -1.02
C THR A 134 13.32 9.91 -0.30
N PRO A 135 12.57 10.82 0.33
CA PRO A 135 11.27 10.48 0.91
C PRO A 135 10.21 10.21 -0.16
N HIS A 136 9.34 9.21 0.05
CA HIS A 136 8.18 8.93 -0.81
C HIS A 136 6.86 9.21 -0.05
N PRO A 137 6.53 10.48 0.29
CA PRO A 137 5.42 10.83 1.18
C PRO A 137 4.02 10.57 0.59
N ALA A 138 3.93 10.37 -0.74
CA ALA A 138 2.67 10.05 -1.42
C ALA A 138 2.25 8.57 -1.25
N LEU A 139 3.14 7.69 -0.78
CA LEU A 139 2.83 6.27 -0.59
C LEU A 139 2.13 6.03 0.76
N ALA A 140 1.04 5.27 0.74
CA ALA A 140 0.34 4.87 1.95
C ALA A 140 1.17 3.89 2.80
N LEU A 141 1.19 4.07 4.12
CA LEU A 141 1.93 3.19 5.04
C LEU A 141 1.47 1.72 5.01
N ALA A 142 0.24 1.46 4.57
CA ALA A 142 -0.22 0.09 4.32
C ALA A 142 0.56 -0.55 3.16
N ASP A 143 0.70 0.18 2.04
CA ASP A 143 1.36 -0.32 0.85
C ASP A 143 2.88 -0.41 1.01
N THR A 144 3.52 0.56 1.69
CA THR A 144 4.96 0.46 1.98
C THR A 144 5.29 -0.68 2.94
N LYS A 145 4.35 -1.10 3.80
CA LYS A 145 4.47 -2.35 4.58
C LYS A 145 4.37 -3.60 3.70
N GLU A 146 3.52 -3.62 2.68
CA GLU A 146 3.49 -4.75 1.71
C GLU A 146 4.77 -4.80 0.87
N MET A 147 5.28 -3.65 0.39
CA MET A 147 6.61 -3.54 -0.25
C MET A 147 7.71 -4.10 0.66
N ALA A 148 7.73 -3.70 1.94
CA ALA A 148 8.71 -4.17 2.91
C ALA A 148 8.59 -5.69 3.19
N LYS A 149 7.38 -6.25 3.27
CA LYS A 149 7.18 -7.71 3.41
C LYS A 149 7.76 -8.46 2.22
N TYR A 150 7.51 -7.98 1.00
CA TYR A 150 8.10 -8.57 -0.21
C TYR A 150 9.63 -8.50 -0.17
N ILE A 151 10.22 -7.32 0.10
CA ILE A 151 11.68 -7.17 0.22
C ILE A 151 12.25 -8.16 1.24
N LEU A 152 11.67 -8.27 2.43
CA LEU A 152 12.15 -9.18 3.48
C LEU A 152 11.94 -10.67 3.18
N SER A 153 11.17 -11.03 2.14
CA SER A 153 11.01 -12.41 1.66
C SER A 153 12.07 -12.84 0.63
N LEU A 154 12.86 -11.90 0.10
CA LEU A 154 13.93 -12.16 -0.88
C LEU A 154 15.24 -12.62 -0.21
N LYS A 155 15.16 -13.66 0.62
CA LYS A 155 16.30 -14.29 1.31
C LYS A 155 16.73 -15.57 0.59
#